data_AF-A0A7C7QQQ1-F1
#
_entry.id   AF-A0A7C7QQQ1-F1
#
_cell.length_a   1.000
_cell.length_b   1.000
_cell.length_c   1.000
_cell.angle_alpha   90.00
_cell.angle_beta   90.00
_cell.angle_gamma   90.00
#
_symmetry.space_group_name_H-M   'P 1'
#
loop_
_entity.id
_entity.type
_entity.pdbx_description
1 polymer ?
#
loop_
_entity_poly.entity_id
_entity_poly.type
_entity_poly.pdbx_seq_one_letter_code
_entity_poly.pdbx_strand_id
1 'polypeptide(L)'
;MVLTMAAVAANKGIRMEKLEAQVDAVTDVTEGGQRTRFSTLIDLGQGLTNREIKILFNSARRCEVHKLLGGQIEFEEKLAESS
;
A
#
# COMPACT_ATOMS: atom_id res chain seq x y z
N MET A 1 -1.26 2.86 -1.72
CA MET A 1 -2.48 2.62 -0.89
C MET A 1 -3.22 3.91 -0.56
N VAL A 2 -2.62 4.86 0.19
CA VAL A 2 -3.26 6.15 0.53
C VAL A 2 -3.73 6.94 -0.69
N LEU A 3 -2.85 7.12 -1.68
CA LEU A 3 -3.20 7.86 -2.91
C LEU A 3 -4.37 7.22 -3.68
N THR A 4 -4.41 5.89 -3.74
CA THR A 4 -5.51 5.17 -4.38
C THR A 4 -6.84 5.40 -3.66
N MET A 5 -6.84 5.37 -2.33
CA MET A 5 -8.05 5.67 -1.54
C MET A 5 -8.49 7.12 -1.74
N ALA A 6 -7.57 8.08 -1.70
CA ALA A 6 -7.88 9.50 -1.94
C ALA A 6 -8.51 9.71 -3.32
N ALA A 7 -7.93 9.10 -4.36
CA ALA A 7 -8.47 9.18 -5.72
C ALA A 7 -9.87 8.55 -5.83
N VAL A 8 -10.10 7.39 -5.20
CA VAL A 8 -11.41 6.74 -5.20
C VAL A 8 -12.44 7.56 -4.40
N ALA A 9 -12.04 8.15 -3.28
CA ALA A 9 -12.90 9.00 -2.48
C ALA A 9 -13.37 10.23 -3.27
N ALA A 10 -12.42 10.94 -3.92
CA ALA A 10 -12.72 12.07 -4.79
C ALA A 10 -13.66 11.68 -5.94
N ASN A 11 -13.37 10.58 -6.63
CA ASN A 11 -14.19 10.11 -7.75
C ASN A 11 -15.60 9.67 -7.34
N LYS A 12 -15.80 9.25 -6.08
CA LYS A 12 -17.09 8.79 -5.56
C LYS A 12 -17.84 9.83 -4.74
N GLY A 13 -17.29 11.04 -4.59
CA GLY A 13 -17.87 12.08 -3.73
C GLY A 13 -17.88 11.72 -2.24
N ILE A 14 -16.97 10.84 -1.80
CA ILE A 14 -16.84 10.46 -0.40
C ILE A 14 -16.02 11.54 0.31
N ARG A 15 -16.63 12.23 1.28
CA ARG A 15 -15.93 13.25 2.08
C ARG A 15 -15.10 12.56 3.16
N MET A 16 -13.82 12.89 3.21
CA MET A 16 -12.88 12.35 4.19
C MET A 16 -12.29 13.48 5.02
N GLU A 17 -12.22 13.29 6.33
CA GLU A 17 -11.58 14.22 7.25
C GLU A 17 -10.14 13.80 7.58
N LYS A 18 -9.88 12.49 7.50
CA LYS A 18 -8.57 11.90 7.75
C LYS A 18 -8.29 10.76 6.76
N LEU A 19 -7.02 10.64 6.37
CA LEU A 19 -6.50 9.48 5.66
C LEU A 19 -5.04 9.29 6.01
N GLU A 20 -4.76 8.35 6.90
CA GLU A 20 -3.41 8.06 7.37
C GLU A 20 -3.11 6.58 7.22
N ALA A 21 -1.86 6.25 6.89
CA ALA A 21 -1.38 4.88 6.91
C ALA A 21 -0.03 4.83 7.62
N GLN A 22 0.06 3.99 8.63
CA GLN A 22 1.31 3.60 9.28
C GLN A 22 1.76 2.27 8.68
N VAL A 23 3.04 2.17 8.32
CA VAL A 23 3.62 0.97 7.74
C VAL A 23 4.84 0.58 8.55
N ASP A 24 4.80 -0.61 9.13
CA ASP A 24 5.95 -1.26 9.76
C ASP A 24 6.47 -2.36 8.83
N ALA A 25 7.79 -2.49 8.73
CA ALA A 25 8.44 -3.51 7.93
C ALA A 25 9.43 -4.31 8.79
N VAL A 26 9.38 -5.63 8.69
CA VAL A 26 10.34 -6.54 9.34
C VAL A 26 10.93 -7.43 8.26
N THR A 27 12.26 -7.44 8.15
CA THR A 27 12.99 -8.30 7.21
C THR A 27 13.71 -9.38 7.98
N ASP A 28 13.36 -10.63 7.70
CA ASP A 28 14.02 -11.82 8.22
C ASP A 28 14.94 -12.39 7.14
N VAL A 29 16.18 -12.72 7.51
CA VAL A 29 17.10 -13.49 6.65
C VAL A 29 16.87 -14.97 6.95
N THR A 30 16.50 -15.74 5.93
CA THR A 30 16.21 -17.18 6.04
C THR A 30 17.15 -17.97 5.12
N GLU A 31 17.26 -19.30 5.30
CA GLU A 31 18.09 -20.16 4.43
C GLU A 31 17.70 -20.08 2.94
N GLY A 32 16.46 -19.66 2.63
CA GLY A 32 15.94 -19.50 1.26
C GLY A 32 15.95 -18.06 0.73
N GLY A 33 16.58 -17.11 1.41
CA GLY A 33 16.65 -15.69 1.04
C GLY A 33 16.02 -14.73 2.05
N GLN A 34 15.81 -13.47 1.64
CA GLN A 34 15.21 -12.45 2.48
C GLN A 34 13.68 -12.48 2.38
N ARG A 35 13.01 -12.48 3.53
CA ARG A 35 11.55 -12.33 3.61
C ARG A 35 11.22 -11.05 4.34
N THR A 36 10.55 -10.12 3.68
CA THR A 36 10.04 -8.89 4.30
C THR A 36 8.55 -9.01 4.56
N ARG A 37 8.11 -8.76 5.78
CA ARG A 37 6.71 -8.61 6.16
C ARG A 37 6.38 -7.13 6.35
N PHE A 38 5.38 -6.65 5.63
CA PHE A 38 4.82 -5.32 5.83
C PHE A 38 3.51 -5.42 6.62
N SER A 39 3.43 -4.71 7.74
CA SER A 39 2.21 -4.52 8.51
C SER A 39 1.72 -3.10 8.26
N THR A 40 0.47 -2.93 7.86
CA THR A 40 -0.12 -1.61 7.59
C THR A 40 -1.34 -1.39 8.45
N LEU A 41 -1.34 -0.30 9.21
CA LEU A 41 -2.52 0.23 9.88
C LEU A 41 -3.05 1.42 9.05
N ILE A 42 -4.35 1.42 8.76
CA ILE A 42 -5.01 2.52 8.04
C ILE A 42 -6.02 3.17 8.97
N ASP A 43 -5.91 4.47 9.16
CA ASP A 43 -6.85 5.29 9.92
C ASP A 43 -7.58 6.25 8.96
N LEU A 44 -8.90 6.07 8.85
CA LEU A 44 -9.78 6.88 8.00
C LEU A 44 -10.54 7.96 8.80
N GLY A 45 -10.25 8.10 10.10
CA GLY A 45 -11.01 8.96 11.00
C GLY A 45 -12.46 8.51 11.17
N GLN A 46 -13.33 9.46 11.51
CA GLN A 46 -14.77 9.23 11.71
C GLN A 46 -15.59 9.76 10.51
N GLY A 47 -16.91 9.58 10.57
CA GLY A 47 -17.84 10.15 9.59
C GLY A 47 -18.07 9.31 8.33
N LEU A 48 -17.27 8.27 8.10
CA LEU A 48 -17.50 7.31 7.02
C LEU A 48 -18.50 6.22 7.42
N THR A 49 -19.37 5.86 6.49
CA THR A 49 -20.23 4.70 6.63
C THR A 49 -19.43 3.40 6.46
N ASN A 50 -19.94 2.30 7.02
CA ASN A 50 -19.37 0.97 6.80
C ASN A 50 -19.21 0.59 5.32
N ARG A 51 -20.07 1.13 4.45
CA ARG A 51 -19.99 0.90 3.00
C ARG A 51 -18.81 1.65 2.39
N GLU A 52 -18.62 2.92 2.74
CA GLU A 52 -17.52 3.74 2.23
C GLU A 52 -16.17 3.22 2.72
N ILE A 53 -16.07 2.82 3.99
CA ILE A 53 -14.87 2.17 4.55
C ILE A 53 -14.50 0.94 3.70
N LYS A 54 -15.47 0.07 3.41
CA LYS A 54 -15.23 -1.13 2.57
C LYS A 54 -14.81 -0.76 1.15
N ILE A 55 -15.41 0.26 0.55
CA ILE A 55 -15.03 0.73 -0.80
C ILE A 55 -13.56 1.18 -0.80
N LEU A 56 -13.18 2.04 0.14
CA LEU A 56 -11.83 2.59 0.23
C LEU A 56 -10.81 1.49 0.53
N PHE A 57 -11.05 0.67 1.55
CA PHE A 57 -10.15 -0.42 1.93
C PHE A 57 -9.92 -1.43 0.80
N ASN A 58 -10.98 -1.83 0.09
CA ASN A 58 -10.86 -2.76 -1.04
C ASN A 58 -10.11 -2.14 -2.23
N SER A 59 -10.22 -0.82 -2.43
CA SER A 59 -9.44 -0.12 -3.45
C SER A 59 -7.95 -0.08 -3.10
N ALA A 60 -7.59 0.14 -1.83
CA ALA A 60 -6.21 0.16 -1.36
C ALA A 60 -5.50 -1.18 -1.58
N ARG A 61 -6.17 -2.29 -1.25
CA ARG A 61 -5.65 -3.66 -1.41
C ARG A 61 -5.43 -4.08 -2.87
N ARG A 62 -5.91 -3.29 -3.83
CA ARG A 62 -5.71 -3.54 -5.26
C ARG A 62 -4.81 -2.51 -5.92
N CYS A 63 -4.14 -1.65 -5.15
CA CYS A 63 -3.20 -0.70 -5.73
C CYS A 63 -1.97 -1.42 -6.30
N GLU A 64 -1.35 -0.82 -7.32
CA GLU A 64 -0.19 -1.42 -8.02
C GLU A 64 0.95 -1.80 -7.07
N VAL A 65 1.23 -1.00 -6.04
CA VAL A 65 2.24 -1.32 -5.03
C VAL A 65 1.91 -2.60 -4.25
N HIS A 66 0.64 -2.85 -3.90
CA HIS A 66 0.24 -4.07 -3.19
C HIS A 66 0.34 -5.30 -4.10
N LYS A 67 0.05 -5.15 -5.39
CA LYS A 67 0.24 -6.21 -6.39
C LYS A 67 1.72 -6.55 -6.56
N LEU A 68 2.56 -5.52 -6.68
CA LEU A 68 4.01 -5.65 -6.82
C LEU A 68 4.63 -6.33 -5.60
N LEU A 69 4.29 -5.89 -4.38
CA LEU A 69 4.80 -6.47 -3.14
C LEU A 69 4.22 -7.85 -2.81
N GLY A 70 3.11 -8.24 -3.45
CA GLY A 70 2.49 -9.55 -3.28
C GLY A 70 3.09 -10.65 -4.15
N GLY A 71 3.98 -10.30 -5.10
CA GLY A 71 4.67 -11.22 -5.99
C GLY A 71 6.14 -11.42 -5.63
N GLN A 72 6.85 -12.21 -6.44
CA GLN A 72 8.32 -12.31 -6.38
C GLN A 72 8.93 -11.00 -6.88
N ILE A 73 9.85 -10.44 -6.10
CA ILE A 73 10.57 -9.21 -6.44
C ILE A 73 12.01 -9.60 -6.79
N GLU A 74 12.45 -9.21 -7.98
CA GLU A 74 13.82 -9.38 -8.46
C GLU A 74 14.41 -8.00 -8.78
N PHE A 75 15.70 -7.83 -8.52
CA PHE A 75 16.44 -6.61 -8.82
C PHE A 75 17.54 -6.94 -9.84
N GLU A 76 17.57 -6.21 -10.95
CA GLU A 76 18.66 -6.23 -11.93
C GLU A 76 19.28 -4.84 -11.96
N GLU A 77 20.59 -4.76 -11.73
CA GLU A 77 21.33 -3.49 -11.69
C GLU A 77 22.39 -3.47 -12.80
N LYS A 78 22.52 -2.32 -13.48
CA LYS A 78 23.58 -2.08 -14.45
C LYS A 78 24.29 -0.80 -14.08
N LEU A 79 25.60 -0.90 -13.87
CA LEU A 79 26.48 0.25 -13.73
C LEU A 79 26.84 0.74 -15.13
N ALA A 80 26.58 2.01 -15.43
CA ALA A 80 27.08 2.62 -16.66
C ALA A 80 28.60 2.76 -16.55
N GLU A 81 29.35 2.24 -17.52
CA GLU A 81 30.79 2.48 -17.60
C GLU A 81 31.06 3.97 -17.81
N SER A 82 31.92 4.53 -16.96
CA SER A 82 32.47 5.87 -17.16
C SER A 82 33.30 5.86 -18.45
N SER A 83 32.90 6.67 -19.41
CA SER A 83 33.58 6.85 -20.71
C SER A 83 34.98 7.43 -20.56
#